data_AF-A0A0Y0GAM0-F1
#
_entry.id   AF-A0A0Y0GAM0-F1
#
_cell.length_a   1.000
_cell.length_b   1.000
_cell.length_c   1.000
_cell.angle_alpha   90.00
_cell.angle_beta   90.00
_cell.angle_gamma   90.00
#
_symmetry.space_group_name_H-M   'P 1'
#
loop_
_entity.id
_entity.type
_entity.pdbx_description
1 polymer ?
#
loop_
_entity_poly.entity_id
_entity_poly.type
_entity_poly.pdbx_seq_one_letter_code
_entity_poly.pdbx_strand_id
1 'polypeptide(L)'
;MTFQEDFLILLKARYPIIYILTIEEDRLEYTIRNTILNQSYNNLYVWDFIEGYKMNPLKKEFGKRNPLEALEFINKINSKTPSLFLLKDFKRFLKDLTISRKLKNLIQVLKIQQKTILILDSEVEIPNDLKDHITILKFNLPTPKEIKKELLRLTKNLTIQGQLSQGIFEKVIQACQGLSLEKIRRVLGKAVVIYKQIDQNSISLILEEKRQVISQTQLLEFWSVRSTLKDVGGAYNLKQWLNARTGIFSEDANNYGLVMPKGLLLIGMQGSGKSLIAKAVAYEWKLPLLRLDVGRLFGGVVGESESRVREMINIAEALAPCVLWVDEIDKAFNDSEQNLDNGTTSRVLATFITWLAEKILPVFVIATANDIYSLPLEILRKGRFDEIFFLGIPTIEERKMIYEIHLKRFRPDTWHKYDSKKLSKRARKFSGAEIEQTIIDAMYVAFSERREFTTNDILVAIKETIPILEMDPLRTQVIQNWASSGRIRVA
;
A
#
# COMPACT_ATOMS: atom_id res chain seq x y z
N MET A 1 -19.67 -5.60 5.81
CA MET A 1 -20.51 -6.49 4.98
C MET A 1 -19.67 -6.98 3.82
N THR A 2 -19.90 -8.20 3.37
CA THR A 2 -19.22 -8.73 2.18
C THR A 2 -19.88 -8.18 0.92
N PHE A 3 -19.14 -8.06 -0.19
CA PHE A 3 -19.72 -7.62 -1.47
C PHE A 3 -21.00 -8.38 -1.83
N GLN A 4 -21.06 -9.69 -1.53
CA GLN A 4 -22.22 -10.52 -1.80
C GLN A 4 -23.46 -10.08 -1.03
N GLU A 5 -23.30 -9.69 0.25
CA GLU A 5 -24.40 -9.20 1.08
C GLU A 5 -24.95 -7.88 0.53
N ASP A 6 -24.07 -6.91 0.26
CA ASP A 6 -24.46 -5.59 -0.28
C ASP A 6 -25.11 -5.74 -1.65
N PHE A 7 -24.53 -6.57 -2.52
CA PHE A 7 -25.08 -6.87 -3.83
C PHE A 7 -26.49 -7.48 -3.73
N LEU A 8 -26.69 -8.44 -2.83
CA LEU A 8 -28.00 -9.06 -2.60
C LEU A 8 -29.03 -8.08 -2.06
N ILE A 9 -28.63 -7.17 -1.16
CA ILE A 9 -29.50 -6.12 -0.64
C ILE A 9 -29.96 -5.21 -1.79
N LEU A 10 -29.05 -4.76 -2.65
CA LEU A 10 -29.38 -3.93 -3.81
C LEU A 10 -30.31 -4.63 -4.80
N LEU A 11 -30.10 -5.92 -5.05
CA LEU A 11 -30.98 -6.73 -5.89
C LEU A 11 -32.39 -6.84 -5.30
N LYS A 12 -32.51 -7.16 -4.00
CA LYS A 12 -33.80 -7.27 -3.31
C LYS A 12 -34.53 -5.94 -3.21
N ALA A 13 -33.79 -4.84 -3.04
CA ALA A 13 -34.33 -3.49 -3.06
C ALA A 13 -34.66 -2.97 -4.47
N ARG A 14 -34.47 -3.79 -5.51
CA ARG A 14 -34.83 -3.51 -6.91
C ARG A 14 -34.14 -2.26 -7.46
N TYR A 15 -32.88 -2.07 -7.11
CA TYR A 15 -32.07 -1.05 -7.77
C TYR A 15 -31.95 -1.37 -9.27
N PRO A 16 -32.31 -0.44 -10.16
CA PRO A 16 -32.43 -0.73 -11.59
C PRO A 16 -31.06 -0.85 -12.26
N ILE A 17 -30.10 0.00 -11.85
CA ILE A 17 -28.76 0.05 -12.43
C ILE A 17 -27.73 0.05 -11.29
N ILE A 18 -26.82 -0.91 -11.33
CA ILE A 18 -25.71 -1.04 -10.40
C ILE A 18 -24.41 -0.93 -11.20
N TYR A 19 -23.52 -0.03 -10.79
CA TYR A 19 -22.21 0.17 -11.39
C TYR A 19 -21.16 -0.52 -10.54
N ILE A 20 -20.53 -1.57 -11.06
CA ILE A 20 -19.55 -2.39 -10.34
C ILE A 20 -18.14 -1.98 -10.77
N LEU A 21 -17.38 -1.49 -9.80
CA LEU A 21 -15.98 -1.11 -10.01
C LEU A 21 -15.05 -2.30 -9.78
N THR A 22 -14.41 -2.78 -10.85
CA THR A 22 -13.37 -3.81 -10.76
C THR A 22 -12.51 -3.93 -12.01
N ILE A 23 -11.33 -4.52 -11.84
CA ILE A 23 -10.46 -4.97 -12.92
C ILE A 23 -10.60 -6.49 -13.12
N GLU A 24 -11.24 -7.22 -12.19
CA GLU A 24 -11.37 -8.68 -12.23
C GLU A 24 -12.72 -9.15 -12.80
N GLU A 25 -12.88 -9.05 -14.12
CA GLU A 25 -14.14 -9.42 -14.80
C GLU A 25 -14.58 -10.86 -14.54
N ASP A 26 -13.68 -11.83 -14.72
CA ASP A 26 -13.99 -13.25 -14.62
C ASP A 26 -14.35 -13.65 -13.18
N ARG A 27 -13.66 -13.07 -12.19
CA ARG A 27 -13.96 -13.29 -10.77
C ARG A 27 -15.32 -12.70 -10.41
N LEU A 28 -15.63 -11.51 -10.91
CA LEU A 28 -16.93 -10.89 -10.68
C LEU A 28 -18.05 -11.75 -11.29
N GLU A 29 -17.91 -12.17 -12.54
CA GLU A 29 -18.91 -13.00 -13.21
C GLU A 29 -19.15 -14.31 -12.44
N TYR A 30 -18.09 -15.00 -12.04
CA TYR A 30 -18.19 -16.21 -11.22
C TYR A 30 -18.89 -15.96 -9.89
N THR A 31 -18.58 -14.84 -9.23
CA THR A 31 -19.18 -14.46 -7.95
C THR A 31 -20.66 -14.16 -8.10
N ILE A 32 -21.05 -13.41 -9.14
CA ILE A 32 -22.44 -13.09 -9.46
C ILE A 32 -23.22 -14.37 -9.76
N ARG A 33 -22.69 -15.26 -10.62
CA ARG A 33 -23.34 -16.54 -10.95
C ARG A 33 -23.60 -17.40 -9.71
N ASN A 34 -22.62 -17.53 -8.83
CA ASN A 34 -22.79 -18.28 -7.58
C ASN A 34 -23.80 -17.64 -6.62
N THR A 35 -23.86 -16.30 -6.60
CA THR A 35 -24.80 -15.57 -5.75
C THR A 35 -26.24 -15.75 -6.23
N ILE A 36 -26.43 -15.71 -7.55
CA ILE A 36 -27.70 -15.89 -8.26
C ILE A 36 -28.24 -17.33 -8.13
N LEU A 37 -27.37 -18.35 -8.26
CA LEU A 37 -27.79 -19.75 -8.15
C LEU A 37 -28.56 -20.07 -6.86
N ASN A 38 -28.30 -19.32 -5.79
CA ASN A 38 -28.92 -19.53 -4.48
C ASN A 38 -30.18 -18.69 -4.25
N GLN A 39 -30.52 -17.75 -5.15
CA GLN A 39 -31.66 -16.85 -5.00
C GLN A 39 -32.34 -16.69 -6.36
N SER A 40 -33.52 -17.29 -6.55
CA SER A 40 -34.58 -17.23 -7.60
C SER A 40 -34.41 -16.50 -8.95
N TYR A 41 -33.40 -15.64 -9.13
CA TYR A 41 -32.80 -15.23 -10.39
C TYR A 41 -32.23 -16.46 -11.09
N ASN A 42 -32.60 -16.67 -12.35
CA ASN A 42 -32.13 -17.83 -13.13
C ASN A 42 -31.25 -17.44 -14.32
N ASN A 43 -31.32 -16.18 -14.76
CA ASN A 43 -30.72 -15.74 -16.01
C ASN A 43 -29.74 -14.59 -15.78
N LEU A 44 -28.46 -14.84 -16.09
CA LEU A 44 -27.42 -13.82 -16.23
C LEU A 44 -27.05 -13.71 -17.71
N TYR A 45 -27.33 -12.56 -18.31
CA TYR A 45 -26.94 -12.23 -19.68
C TYR A 45 -25.70 -11.35 -19.65
N VAL A 46 -24.62 -11.80 -20.28
CA VAL A 46 -23.35 -11.06 -20.34
C VAL A 46 -23.19 -10.48 -21.74
N TRP A 47 -22.95 -9.18 -21.83
CA TRP A 47 -22.70 -8.47 -23.07
C TRP A 47 -21.28 -7.90 -23.09
N ASP A 48 -20.61 -8.10 -24.21
CA ASP A 48 -19.41 -7.36 -24.58
C ASP A 48 -19.58 -6.70 -25.96
N PHE A 49 -18.80 -5.66 -26.23
CA PHE A 49 -18.94 -4.89 -27.47
C PHE A 49 -18.60 -5.70 -28.73
N ILE A 50 -17.74 -6.71 -28.64
CA ILE A 50 -17.17 -7.41 -29.80
C ILE A 50 -18.03 -8.60 -30.23
N GLU A 51 -18.56 -9.36 -29.28
CA GLU A 51 -19.31 -10.60 -29.45
C GLU A 51 -20.81 -10.41 -29.18
N GLY A 52 -21.20 -9.34 -28.48
CA GLY A 52 -22.59 -9.07 -28.10
C GLY A 52 -23.03 -9.90 -26.89
N TYR A 53 -24.31 -10.27 -26.80
CA TYR A 53 -24.80 -11.10 -25.69
C TYR A 53 -24.42 -12.58 -25.82
N LYS A 54 -23.63 -13.07 -24.88
CA LYS A 54 -23.32 -14.49 -24.71
C LYS A 54 -24.54 -15.24 -24.18
N MET A 55 -24.81 -16.43 -24.74
CA MET A 55 -25.94 -17.31 -24.37
C MET A 55 -27.33 -16.70 -24.56
N ASN A 56 -27.53 -15.93 -25.62
CA ASN A 56 -28.86 -15.42 -25.97
C ASN A 56 -29.79 -16.56 -26.49
N PRO A 57 -30.99 -16.74 -25.91
CA PRO A 57 -31.99 -17.69 -26.41
C PRO A 57 -32.63 -17.28 -27.75
N LEU A 58 -32.48 -16.02 -28.19
CA LEU A 58 -33.12 -15.48 -29.41
C LEU A 58 -32.19 -15.51 -30.65
N LYS A 59 -30.92 -15.06 -30.53
CA LYS A 59 -29.90 -15.07 -31.61
C LYS A 59 -28.48 -15.04 -31.04
N LYS A 60 -27.57 -15.87 -31.58
CA LYS A 60 -26.19 -16.05 -31.07
C LYS A 60 -25.26 -14.82 -31.14
N GLU A 61 -25.64 -13.68 -31.72
CA GLU A 61 -24.79 -12.47 -31.84
C GLU A 61 -25.59 -11.14 -31.76
N PHE A 62 -26.62 -11.04 -30.93
CA PHE A 62 -27.43 -9.83 -30.84
C PHE A 62 -26.70 -8.69 -30.10
N GLY A 63 -26.70 -7.47 -30.65
CA GLY A 63 -26.05 -6.29 -30.06
C GLY A 63 -24.54 -6.21 -30.27
N LYS A 64 -24.01 -6.90 -31.28
CA LYS A 64 -22.59 -6.87 -31.67
C LYS A 64 -22.22 -5.49 -32.21
N ARG A 65 -21.19 -4.85 -31.63
CA ARG A 65 -20.74 -3.49 -31.96
C ARG A 65 -21.82 -2.39 -31.90
N ASN A 66 -22.97 -2.69 -31.30
CA ASN A 66 -24.10 -1.77 -31.23
C ASN A 66 -24.69 -1.74 -29.80
N PRO A 67 -24.26 -0.78 -28.95
CA PRO A 67 -24.72 -0.68 -27.57
C PRO A 67 -26.21 -0.32 -27.47
N LEU A 68 -26.79 0.34 -28.47
CA LEU A 68 -28.20 0.69 -28.47
C LEU A 68 -29.08 -0.55 -28.67
N GLU A 69 -28.69 -1.43 -29.60
CA GLU A 69 -29.29 -2.76 -29.73
C GLU A 69 -29.16 -3.58 -28.45
N ALA A 70 -28.02 -3.47 -27.76
CA ALA A 70 -27.82 -4.17 -26.50
C ALA A 70 -28.84 -3.75 -25.42
N LEU A 71 -29.20 -2.46 -25.37
CA LEU A 71 -30.24 -1.94 -24.50
C LEU A 71 -31.66 -2.31 -24.97
N GLU A 72 -31.89 -2.41 -26.29
CA GLU A 72 -33.17 -2.90 -26.81
C GLU A 72 -33.45 -4.35 -26.43
N PHE A 73 -32.42 -5.19 -26.41
CA PHE A 73 -32.52 -6.57 -25.98
C PHE A 73 -33.12 -6.69 -24.56
N ILE A 74 -32.65 -5.84 -23.65
CA ILE A 74 -33.12 -5.77 -22.26
C ILE A 74 -34.62 -5.44 -22.23
N ASN A 75 -35.08 -4.57 -23.12
CA ASN A 75 -36.50 -4.25 -23.24
C ASN A 75 -37.32 -5.44 -23.78
N LYS A 76 -36.80 -6.13 -24.81
CA LYS A 76 -37.51 -7.19 -25.55
C LYS A 76 -37.62 -8.50 -24.77
N ILE A 77 -36.68 -8.83 -23.88
CA ILE A 77 -36.78 -10.05 -23.07
C ILE A 77 -37.91 -9.90 -22.05
N ASN A 78 -39.03 -10.58 -22.26
CA ASN A 78 -40.01 -10.78 -21.21
C ASN A 78 -39.68 -12.08 -20.47
N SER A 79 -39.04 -11.95 -19.32
CA SER A 79 -38.77 -13.07 -18.43
C SER A 79 -39.81 -13.07 -17.30
N LYS A 80 -40.42 -14.23 -17.04
CA LYS A 80 -41.30 -14.42 -15.85
C LYS A 80 -40.49 -14.44 -14.55
N THR A 81 -39.18 -14.65 -14.65
CA THR A 81 -38.23 -14.70 -13.54
C THR A 81 -37.31 -13.48 -13.56
N PRO A 82 -36.79 -13.05 -12.40
CA PRO A 82 -35.83 -11.97 -12.32
C PRO A 82 -34.59 -12.23 -13.20
N SER A 83 -34.16 -11.21 -13.95
CA SER A 83 -33.05 -11.33 -14.91
C SER A 83 -32.00 -10.25 -14.70
N LEU A 84 -30.73 -10.63 -14.85
CA LEU A 84 -29.58 -9.77 -14.69
C LEU A 84 -28.84 -9.59 -16.00
N PHE A 85 -28.46 -8.35 -16.30
CA PHE A 85 -27.74 -7.99 -17.53
C PHE A 85 -26.41 -7.36 -17.15
N LEU A 86 -25.30 -8.04 -17.44
CA LEU A 86 -23.94 -7.56 -17.20
C LEU A 86 -23.38 -6.95 -18.49
N LEU A 87 -23.14 -5.65 -18.48
CA LEU A 87 -22.58 -4.89 -19.60
C LEU A 87 -21.11 -4.55 -19.29
N LYS A 88 -20.19 -5.14 -20.06
CA LYS A 88 -18.74 -4.90 -19.92
C LYS A 88 -18.31 -3.63 -20.66
N ASP A 89 -17.40 -2.85 -20.08
CA ASP A 89 -16.82 -1.63 -20.64
C ASP A 89 -17.86 -0.57 -21.08
N PHE A 90 -19.04 -0.57 -20.46
CA PHE A 90 -20.15 0.25 -20.95
C PHE A 90 -19.94 1.75 -20.69
N LYS A 91 -18.95 2.17 -19.86
CA LYS A 91 -18.71 3.59 -19.55
C LYS A 91 -18.50 4.44 -20.80
N ARG A 92 -17.82 3.89 -21.81
CA ARG A 92 -17.43 4.58 -23.04
C ARG A 92 -18.66 5.10 -23.81
N PHE A 93 -19.79 4.43 -23.63
CA PHE A 93 -21.04 4.70 -24.32
C PHE A 93 -22.00 5.57 -23.50
N LEU A 94 -21.76 5.75 -22.20
CA LEU A 94 -22.66 6.54 -21.33
C LEU A 94 -22.69 8.04 -21.70
N LYS A 95 -21.63 8.55 -22.33
CA LYS A 95 -21.54 9.95 -22.78
C LYS A 95 -22.48 10.26 -23.95
N ASP A 96 -22.90 9.25 -24.71
CA ASP A 96 -23.81 9.44 -25.84
C ASP A 96 -25.22 9.79 -25.34
N LEU A 97 -25.80 10.87 -25.89
CA LEU A 97 -27.14 11.34 -25.57
C LEU A 97 -28.21 10.28 -25.89
N THR A 98 -28.03 9.52 -26.97
CA THR A 98 -28.99 8.48 -27.39
C THR A 98 -29.04 7.33 -26.38
N ILE A 99 -27.87 6.90 -25.91
CA ILE A 99 -27.68 5.77 -24.99
C ILE A 99 -28.14 6.16 -23.58
N SER A 100 -27.73 7.33 -23.11
CA SER A 100 -28.17 7.87 -21.81
C SER A 100 -29.69 8.05 -21.75
N ARG A 101 -30.31 8.58 -22.81
CA ARG A 101 -31.78 8.68 -22.88
C ARG A 101 -32.46 7.31 -22.92
N LYS A 102 -31.91 6.35 -23.67
CA LYS A 102 -32.44 4.97 -23.71
C LYS A 102 -32.37 4.29 -22.35
N LEU A 103 -31.26 4.44 -21.63
CA LEU A 103 -31.12 3.95 -20.25
C LEU A 103 -32.18 4.57 -19.33
N LYS A 104 -32.39 5.89 -19.40
CA LYS A 104 -33.46 6.56 -18.62
C LYS A 104 -34.84 5.96 -18.89
N ASN A 105 -35.17 5.73 -20.16
CA ASN A 105 -36.44 5.11 -20.53
C ASN A 105 -36.57 3.67 -20.00
N LEU A 106 -35.46 2.91 -19.96
CA LEU A 106 -35.45 1.54 -19.44
C LEU A 106 -35.70 1.47 -17.93
N ILE A 107 -35.33 2.47 -17.14
CA ILE A 107 -35.46 2.45 -15.67
C ILE A 107 -36.87 2.10 -15.21
N GLN A 108 -37.89 2.63 -15.87
CA GLN A 108 -39.29 2.33 -15.53
C GLN A 108 -39.60 0.84 -15.77
N VAL A 109 -39.16 0.29 -16.90
CA VAL A 109 -39.35 -1.13 -17.24
C VAL A 109 -38.58 -2.03 -16.28
N LEU A 110 -37.33 -1.67 -15.93
CA LEU A 110 -36.47 -2.42 -15.02
C LEU A 110 -37.13 -2.60 -13.64
N LYS A 111 -37.72 -1.52 -13.11
CA LYS A 111 -38.41 -1.52 -11.80
C LYS A 111 -39.65 -2.42 -11.79
N ILE A 112 -40.41 -2.44 -12.89
CA ILE A 112 -41.66 -3.22 -13.00
C ILE A 112 -41.36 -4.71 -13.23
N GLN A 113 -40.41 -5.03 -14.11
CA GLN A 113 -40.17 -6.40 -14.59
C GLN A 113 -39.07 -7.17 -13.82
N GLN A 114 -38.63 -6.68 -12.66
CA GLN A 114 -37.55 -7.28 -11.84
C GLN A 114 -36.28 -7.58 -12.66
N LYS A 115 -35.87 -6.58 -13.45
CA LYS A 115 -34.63 -6.63 -14.22
C LYS A 115 -33.65 -5.65 -13.62
N THR A 116 -32.38 -6.05 -13.56
CA THR A 116 -31.31 -5.17 -13.10
C THR A 116 -30.16 -5.17 -14.10
N ILE A 117 -29.67 -3.97 -14.42
CA ILE A 117 -28.50 -3.77 -15.26
C ILE A 117 -27.28 -3.60 -14.35
N LEU A 118 -26.24 -4.36 -14.65
CA LEU A 118 -24.93 -4.27 -14.02
C LEU A 118 -23.96 -3.70 -15.05
N ILE A 119 -23.35 -2.56 -14.76
CA ILE A 119 -22.28 -2.00 -15.58
C ILE A 119 -20.96 -2.34 -14.94
N LEU A 120 -20.07 -3.00 -15.66
CA LEU A 120 -18.73 -3.34 -15.20
C LEU A 120 -17.72 -2.38 -15.81
N ASP A 121 -16.95 -1.70 -14.96
CA ASP A 121 -15.82 -0.90 -15.43
C ASP A 121 -14.73 -0.76 -14.35
N SER A 122 -13.54 -0.31 -14.75
CA SER A 122 -12.41 -0.09 -13.84
C SER A 122 -12.45 1.28 -13.14
N GLU A 123 -13.18 2.25 -13.72
CA GLU A 123 -13.22 3.64 -13.25
C GLU A 123 -14.64 4.17 -13.32
N VAL A 124 -15.00 5.13 -12.45
CA VAL A 124 -16.33 5.75 -12.48
C VAL A 124 -16.34 6.93 -13.45
N GLU A 125 -17.10 6.80 -14.53
CA GLU A 125 -17.46 7.95 -15.38
C GLU A 125 -18.96 7.94 -15.69
N ILE A 126 -19.73 8.70 -14.90
CA ILE A 126 -21.20 8.74 -14.97
C ILE A 126 -21.66 10.17 -15.28
N PRO A 127 -22.42 10.40 -16.39
CA PRO A 127 -23.03 11.69 -16.68
C PRO A 127 -23.96 12.16 -15.56
N ASN A 128 -24.01 13.47 -15.29
CA ASN A 128 -24.84 14.06 -14.23
C ASN A 128 -26.30 13.61 -14.30
N ASP A 129 -26.82 13.52 -15.51
CA ASP A 129 -28.13 13.03 -15.87
C ASP A 129 -28.51 11.65 -15.32
N LEU A 130 -27.54 10.77 -15.07
CA LEU A 130 -27.75 9.39 -14.64
C LEU A 130 -27.34 9.14 -13.19
N LYS A 131 -26.71 10.11 -12.52
CA LYS A 131 -26.15 9.93 -11.16
C LYS A 131 -27.19 9.45 -10.15
N ASP A 132 -28.40 10.00 -10.20
CA ASP A 132 -29.47 9.66 -9.24
C ASP A 132 -30.11 8.28 -9.49
N HIS A 133 -29.74 7.60 -10.58
CA HIS A 133 -30.33 6.33 -10.98
C HIS A 133 -29.34 5.16 -10.95
N ILE A 134 -28.06 5.46 -10.76
CA ILE A 134 -26.99 4.47 -10.77
C ILE A 134 -26.39 4.38 -9.36
N THR A 135 -26.39 3.18 -8.82
CA THR A 135 -25.74 2.91 -7.53
C THR A 135 -24.38 2.27 -7.74
N ILE A 136 -23.34 2.85 -7.15
CA ILE A 136 -21.96 2.37 -7.30
C ILE A 136 -21.69 1.32 -6.23
N LEU A 137 -21.16 0.17 -6.64
CA LEU A 137 -20.72 -0.91 -5.78
C LEU A 137 -19.25 -1.24 -6.10
N LYS A 138 -18.39 -1.27 -5.09
CA LYS A 138 -16.96 -1.61 -5.28
C LYS A 138 -16.76 -3.11 -5.11
N PHE A 139 -16.05 -3.74 -6.05
CA PHE A 139 -15.63 -5.14 -5.94
C PHE A 139 -14.12 -5.21 -5.70
N ASN A 140 -13.78 -5.31 -4.42
CA ASN A 140 -12.40 -5.29 -3.93
C ASN A 140 -11.64 -6.58 -4.28
N LEU A 141 -10.31 -6.52 -4.19
CA LEU A 141 -9.41 -7.67 -4.35
C LEU A 141 -9.75 -8.84 -3.41
N PRO A 142 -9.31 -10.07 -3.73
CA PRO A 142 -9.72 -11.26 -2.99
C PRO A 142 -9.32 -11.21 -1.52
N THR A 143 -10.28 -11.51 -0.66
CA THR A 143 -10.07 -11.57 0.79
C THR A 143 -9.19 -12.75 1.17
N PRO A 144 -8.53 -12.76 2.36
CA PRO A 144 -7.72 -13.89 2.80
C PRO A 144 -8.47 -15.23 2.81
N LYS A 145 -9.78 -15.19 3.11
CA LYS A 145 -10.68 -16.35 3.08
C LYS A 145 -10.88 -16.89 1.66
N GLU A 146 -11.03 -16.00 0.67
CA GLU A 146 -11.14 -16.38 -0.74
C GLU A 146 -9.83 -16.93 -1.29
N ILE A 147 -8.70 -16.29 -0.96
CA ILE A 147 -7.36 -16.77 -1.33
C ILE A 147 -7.14 -18.18 -0.74
N LYS A 148 -7.51 -18.40 0.52
CA LYS A 148 -7.46 -19.73 1.17
C LYS A 148 -8.29 -20.77 0.41
N LYS A 149 -9.52 -20.42 0.02
CA LYS A 149 -10.40 -21.32 -0.74
C LYS A 149 -9.79 -21.66 -2.11
N GLU A 150 -9.21 -20.68 -2.79
CA GLU A 150 -8.59 -20.89 -4.09
C GLU A 150 -7.31 -21.71 -4.00
N LEU A 151 -6.47 -21.46 -2.99
CA LEU A 151 -5.30 -22.31 -2.70
C LEU A 151 -5.69 -23.76 -2.46
N LEU A 152 -6.73 -24.02 -1.65
CA LEU A 152 -7.24 -25.38 -1.42
C LEU A 152 -7.80 -26.04 -2.69
N ARG A 153 -8.38 -25.24 -3.60
CA ARG A 153 -8.86 -25.74 -4.89
C ARG A 153 -7.68 -26.12 -5.79
N LEU A 154 -6.65 -25.29 -5.84
CA LEU A 154 -5.46 -25.54 -6.65
C LEU A 154 -4.68 -26.75 -6.14
N THR A 155 -4.52 -26.92 -4.82
CA THR A 155 -3.82 -28.08 -4.24
C THR A 155 -4.60 -29.39 -4.37
N LYS A 156 -5.93 -29.35 -4.54
CA LYS A 156 -6.73 -30.54 -4.87
C LYS A 156 -6.62 -30.96 -6.33
N ASN A 157 -6.60 -29.98 -7.24
CA ASN A 157 -6.57 -30.24 -8.67
C ASN A 157 -5.17 -30.60 -9.20
N LEU A 158 -4.15 -30.00 -8.59
CA LEU A 158 -2.76 -30.33 -8.87
C LEU A 158 -2.39 -31.47 -7.91
N THR A 159 -1.91 -32.58 -8.44
CA THR A 159 -1.43 -33.76 -7.69
C THR A 159 -0.16 -33.44 -6.89
N ILE A 160 -0.18 -32.38 -6.08
CA ILE A 160 0.94 -31.91 -5.29
C ILE A 160 1.07 -32.89 -4.13
N GLN A 161 1.99 -33.84 -4.28
CA GLN A 161 2.48 -34.69 -3.21
C GLN A 161 3.23 -33.80 -2.20
N GLY A 162 2.49 -33.22 -1.26
CA GLY A 162 3.05 -32.40 -0.20
C GLY A 162 1.95 -31.79 0.65
N GLN A 163 1.74 -32.34 1.84
CA GLN A 163 0.95 -31.64 2.87
C GLN A 163 1.67 -30.33 3.19
N LEU A 164 1.09 -29.20 2.78
CA LEU A 164 1.53 -27.90 3.23
C LEU A 164 1.40 -27.84 4.75
N SER A 165 2.52 -27.63 5.45
CA SER A 165 2.46 -27.32 6.87
C SER A 165 1.61 -26.06 7.07
N GLN A 166 0.78 -26.07 8.11
CA GLN A 166 -0.22 -25.02 8.35
C GLN A 166 0.41 -23.61 8.38
N GLY A 167 1.65 -23.50 8.87
CA GLY A 167 2.40 -22.23 8.90
C GLY A 167 2.95 -21.75 7.56
N ILE A 168 3.25 -22.63 6.59
CA ILE A 168 3.64 -22.19 5.23
C ILE A 168 2.39 -21.70 4.49
N PHE A 169 1.27 -22.38 4.68
CA PHE A 169 0.01 -22.04 4.04
C PHE A 169 -0.45 -20.60 4.37
N GLU A 170 -0.35 -20.20 5.64
CA GLU A 170 -0.68 -18.83 6.07
C GLU A 170 0.27 -17.79 5.48
N LYS A 171 1.57 -18.08 5.43
CA LYS A 171 2.57 -17.19 4.80
C LYS A 171 2.32 -17.00 3.32
N VAL A 172 1.91 -18.05 2.60
CA VAL A 172 1.53 -17.95 1.18
C VAL A 172 0.28 -17.09 1.00
N ILE A 173 -0.74 -17.26 1.86
CA ILE A 173 -1.93 -16.38 1.84
C ILE A 173 -1.51 -14.93 2.03
N GLN A 174 -0.68 -14.64 3.04
CA GLN A 174 -0.19 -13.29 3.32
C GLN A 174 0.63 -12.72 2.15
N ALA A 175 1.45 -13.55 1.49
CA ALA A 175 2.20 -13.13 0.31
C ALA A 175 1.28 -12.80 -0.88
N CYS A 176 0.20 -13.57 -1.08
CA CYS A 176 -0.78 -13.38 -2.15
C CYS A 176 -1.75 -12.21 -1.92
N GLN A 177 -1.90 -11.71 -0.69
CA GLN A 177 -2.74 -10.54 -0.41
C GLN A 177 -2.32 -9.33 -1.27
N GLY A 178 -3.31 -8.61 -1.80
CA GLY A 178 -3.12 -7.48 -2.72
C GLY A 178 -2.86 -7.86 -4.19
N LEU A 179 -2.95 -9.14 -4.55
CA LEU A 179 -2.95 -9.59 -5.94
C LEU A 179 -4.36 -9.98 -6.40
N SER A 180 -4.64 -9.83 -7.70
CA SER A 180 -5.84 -10.40 -8.30
C SER A 180 -5.78 -11.93 -8.30
N LEU A 181 -6.94 -12.58 -8.27
CA LEU A 181 -7.06 -14.03 -8.22
C LEU A 181 -6.45 -14.69 -9.47
N GLU A 182 -6.57 -14.05 -10.64
CA GLU A 182 -5.88 -14.49 -11.86
C GLU A 182 -4.36 -14.45 -11.74
N LYS A 183 -3.80 -13.37 -11.18
CA LYS A 183 -2.36 -13.27 -10.93
C LYS A 183 -1.93 -14.33 -9.94
N ILE A 184 -2.67 -14.54 -8.85
CA ILE A 184 -2.41 -15.62 -7.89
C ILE A 184 -2.36 -16.98 -8.60
N ARG A 185 -3.34 -17.30 -9.46
CA ARG A 185 -3.35 -18.55 -10.25
C ARG A 185 -2.10 -18.69 -11.14
N ARG A 186 -1.72 -17.62 -11.85
CA ARG A 186 -0.55 -17.61 -12.74
C ARG A 186 0.75 -17.82 -11.97
N VAL A 187 0.93 -17.10 -10.87
CA VAL A 187 2.14 -17.16 -10.04
C VAL A 187 2.27 -18.51 -9.34
N LEU A 188 1.18 -19.03 -8.80
CA LEU A 188 1.16 -20.37 -8.20
C LEU A 188 1.39 -21.46 -9.26
N GLY A 189 0.77 -21.33 -10.43
CA GLY A 189 1.03 -22.24 -11.56
C GLY A 189 2.52 -22.24 -11.95
N LYS A 190 3.12 -21.05 -12.07
CA LYS A 190 4.56 -20.89 -12.34
C LYS A 190 5.42 -21.52 -11.23
N ALA A 191 5.07 -21.31 -9.96
CA ALA A 191 5.78 -21.92 -8.83
C ALA A 191 5.70 -23.45 -8.86
N VAL A 192 4.54 -24.02 -9.15
CA VAL A 192 4.35 -25.48 -9.24
C VAL A 192 5.15 -26.07 -10.41
N VAL A 193 5.22 -25.38 -11.56
CA VAL A 193 6.02 -25.85 -12.69
C VAL A 193 7.53 -25.86 -12.36
N ILE A 194 8.02 -24.83 -11.67
CA ILE A 194 9.45 -24.68 -11.34
C ILE A 194 9.86 -25.63 -10.19
N TYR A 195 9.12 -25.58 -9.09
CA TYR A 195 9.52 -26.23 -7.84
C TYR A 195 8.85 -27.59 -7.62
N LYS A 196 7.89 -27.99 -8.46
CA LYS A 196 7.04 -29.20 -8.34
C LYS A 196 6.20 -29.28 -7.05
N GLN A 197 6.45 -28.40 -6.09
CA GLN A 197 5.74 -28.25 -4.82
C GLN A 197 5.62 -26.76 -4.47
N ILE A 198 4.68 -26.44 -3.59
CA ILE A 198 4.56 -25.09 -3.01
C ILE A 198 5.42 -25.09 -1.73
N ASP A 199 6.60 -24.51 -1.81
CA ASP A 199 7.58 -24.44 -0.72
C ASP A 199 7.90 -22.98 -0.33
N GLN A 200 8.91 -22.77 0.50
CA GLN A 200 9.34 -21.42 0.87
C GLN A 200 9.92 -20.61 -0.31
N ASN A 201 10.44 -21.28 -1.34
CA ASN A 201 10.95 -20.63 -2.56
C ASN A 201 9.81 -20.10 -3.44
N SER A 202 8.63 -20.71 -3.36
CA SER A 202 7.42 -20.16 -4.00
C SER A 202 7.03 -18.78 -3.44
N ILE A 203 7.29 -18.53 -2.15
CA ILE A 203 7.01 -17.23 -1.51
C ILE A 203 7.87 -16.13 -2.12
N SER A 204 9.16 -16.38 -2.35
CA SER A 204 10.05 -15.40 -3.00
C SER A 204 9.55 -15.03 -4.39
N LEU A 205 9.04 -16.00 -5.16
CA LEU A 205 8.47 -15.74 -6.49
C LEU A 205 7.21 -14.87 -6.40
N ILE A 206 6.32 -15.14 -5.44
CA ILE A 206 5.11 -14.33 -5.22
C ILE A 206 5.47 -12.90 -4.82
N LEU A 207 6.46 -12.72 -3.94
CA LEU A 207 6.91 -11.40 -3.52
C LEU A 207 7.55 -10.61 -4.67
N GLU A 208 8.26 -11.29 -5.58
CA GLU A 208 8.82 -10.66 -6.78
C GLU A 208 7.73 -10.18 -7.75
N GLU A 209 6.74 -11.02 -8.03
CA GLU A 209 5.60 -10.66 -8.88
C GLU A 209 4.79 -9.51 -8.25
N LYS A 210 4.59 -9.56 -6.94
CA LYS A 210 3.96 -8.47 -6.17
C LYS A 210 4.75 -7.17 -6.28
N ARG A 211 6.08 -7.24 -6.20
CA ARG A 211 6.94 -6.07 -6.42
C ARG A 211 6.77 -5.50 -7.82
N GLN A 212 6.73 -6.34 -8.86
CA GLN A 212 6.51 -5.87 -10.23
C GLN A 212 5.16 -5.19 -10.41
N VAL A 213 4.08 -5.79 -9.88
CA VAL A 213 2.73 -5.21 -9.98
C VAL A 213 2.63 -3.86 -9.26
N ILE A 214 3.21 -3.75 -8.08
CA ILE A 214 3.21 -2.49 -7.33
C ILE A 214 4.10 -1.45 -8.02
N SER A 215 5.26 -1.85 -8.55
CA SER A 215 6.13 -0.93 -9.29
C SER A 215 5.50 -0.43 -10.59
N GLN A 216 4.62 -1.21 -11.24
CA GLN A 216 3.90 -0.79 -12.45
C GLN A 216 2.95 0.38 -12.21
N THR A 217 2.43 0.56 -10.99
CA THR A 217 1.55 1.71 -10.70
C THR A 217 2.33 3.02 -10.64
N GLN A 218 3.66 2.96 -10.53
CA GLN A 218 4.55 4.11 -10.35
C GLN A 218 4.25 4.96 -9.10
N LEU A 219 3.29 4.56 -8.25
CA LEU A 219 2.91 5.30 -7.04
C LEU A 219 3.69 4.81 -5.81
N LEU A 220 3.81 3.50 -5.68
CA LEU A 220 4.41 2.84 -4.52
C LEU A 220 5.57 1.94 -4.93
N GLU A 221 6.54 1.80 -4.04
CA GLU A 221 7.60 0.81 -4.19
C GLU A 221 7.46 -0.28 -3.13
N PHE A 222 7.51 -1.53 -3.56
CA PHE A 222 7.57 -2.66 -2.64
C PHE A 222 9.01 -2.94 -2.24
N TRP A 223 9.31 -2.81 -0.95
CA TRP A 223 10.64 -3.03 -0.40
C TRP A 223 10.75 -4.40 0.29
N SER A 224 11.76 -5.19 -0.08
CA SER A 224 12.16 -6.36 0.69
C SER A 224 12.97 -5.92 1.90
N VAL A 225 12.53 -6.29 3.08
CA VAL A 225 13.15 -5.82 4.31
C VAL A 225 14.18 -6.84 4.80
N ARG A 226 15.39 -6.37 5.15
CA ARG A 226 16.47 -7.18 5.72
C ARG A 226 17.06 -6.60 7.01
N SER A 227 16.75 -5.34 7.30
CA SER A 227 17.28 -4.61 8.45
C SER A 227 16.44 -4.91 9.69
N THR A 228 17.09 -5.05 10.83
CA THR A 228 16.49 -5.30 12.13
C THR A 228 16.60 -4.09 13.04
N LEU A 229 15.84 -4.05 14.14
CA LEU A 229 15.98 -3.00 15.15
C LEU A 229 17.36 -3.01 15.85
N LYS A 230 18.10 -4.12 15.75
CA LYS A 230 19.49 -4.23 16.26
C LYS A 230 20.48 -3.44 15.41
N ASP A 231 20.15 -3.20 14.14
CA ASP A 231 20.99 -2.43 13.21
C ASP A 231 20.83 -0.91 13.41
N VAL A 232 19.87 -0.48 14.23
CA VAL A 232 19.68 0.92 14.61
C VAL A 232 20.46 1.17 15.91
N GLY A 233 21.46 2.06 15.91
CA GLY A 233 22.12 2.49 17.14
C GLY A 233 21.25 3.49 17.91
N GLY A 234 21.14 3.35 19.23
CA GLY A 234 20.33 4.26 20.07
C GLY A 234 18.81 4.09 19.93
N ALA A 235 18.08 5.20 20.02
CA ALA A 235 16.62 5.29 19.90
C ALA A 235 15.86 4.37 20.89
N TYR A 236 16.25 4.43 22.17
CA TYR A 236 15.78 3.50 23.20
C TYR A 236 14.28 3.61 23.45
N ASN A 237 13.74 4.82 23.57
CA ASN A 237 12.33 5.04 23.87
C ASN A 237 11.44 4.60 22.71
N LEU A 238 11.87 4.87 21.47
CA LEU A 238 11.22 4.43 20.25
C LEU A 238 11.22 2.91 20.15
N LYS A 239 12.36 2.25 20.39
CA LYS A 239 12.43 0.78 20.40
C LYS A 239 11.53 0.18 21.48
N GLN A 240 11.52 0.74 22.68
CA GLN A 240 10.64 0.28 23.75
C GLN A 240 9.16 0.42 23.36
N TRP A 241 8.79 1.56 22.76
CA TRP A 241 7.43 1.82 22.29
C TRP A 241 6.99 0.88 21.17
N LEU A 242 7.91 0.54 20.24
CA LEU A 242 7.69 -0.41 19.16
C LEU A 242 7.58 -1.85 19.67
N ASN A 243 8.45 -2.24 20.61
CA ASN A 243 8.43 -3.57 21.23
C ASN A 243 7.15 -3.83 22.02
N ALA A 244 6.60 -2.81 22.68
CA ALA A 244 5.31 -2.94 23.36
C ALA A 244 4.12 -3.19 22.39
N ARG A 245 4.34 -3.02 21.08
CA ARG A 245 3.33 -3.18 20.01
C ARG A 245 3.65 -4.32 19.05
N THR A 246 4.67 -5.12 19.32
CA THR A 246 4.91 -6.34 18.56
C THR A 246 3.75 -7.31 18.75
N GLY A 247 3.29 -7.94 17.68
CA GLY A 247 2.16 -8.88 17.73
C GLY A 247 0.77 -8.22 17.76
N ILE A 248 0.68 -6.91 17.56
CA ILE A 248 -0.60 -6.18 17.51
C ILE A 248 -1.57 -6.67 16.41
N PHE A 249 -1.04 -7.31 15.36
CA PHE A 249 -1.83 -7.91 14.28
C PHE A 249 -2.22 -9.37 14.52
N SER A 250 -2.01 -9.90 15.74
CA SER A 250 -2.42 -11.25 16.12
C SER A 250 -3.91 -11.33 16.45
N GLU A 251 -4.48 -12.54 16.40
CA GLU A 251 -5.85 -12.78 16.85
C GLU A 251 -6.01 -12.49 18.34
N ASP A 252 -5.00 -12.78 19.16
CA ASP A 252 -5.00 -12.49 20.60
C ASP A 252 -5.13 -10.99 20.89
N ALA A 253 -4.39 -10.15 20.15
CA ALA A 253 -4.49 -8.71 20.26
C ALA A 253 -5.89 -8.18 19.90
N ASN A 254 -6.49 -8.77 18.85
CA ASN A 254 -7.85 -8.43 18.44
C ASN A 254 -8.89 -8.86 19.49
N ASN A 255 -8.75 -10.06 20.06
CA ASN A 255 -9.62 -10.59 21.12
C ASN A 255 -9.52 -9.78 22.41
N TYR A 256 -8.34 -9.25 22.73
CA TYR A 256 -8.13 -8.33 23.85
C TYR A 256 -8.82 -6.96 23.62
N GLY A 257 -9.14 -6.62 22.37
CA GLY A 257 -9.69 -5.32 22.00
C GLY A 257 -8.62 -4.23 21.86
N LEU A 258 -7.37 -4.59 21.52
CA LEU A 258 -6.36 -3.58 21.22
C LEU A 258 -6.73 -2.81 19.96
N VAL A 259 -6.70 -1.48 20.06
CA VAL A 259 -6.87 -0.60 18.91
C VAL A 259 -5.62 -0.66 18.06
N MET A 260 -5.80 -0.90 16.76
CA MET A 260 -4.70 -0.95 15.80
C MET A 260 -3.99 0.41 15.74
N PRO A 261 -2.64 0.45 15.81
CA PRO A 261 -1.89 1.68 15.73
C PRO A 261 -2.03 2.30 14.35
N LYS A 262 -2.24 3.62 14.32
CA LYS A 262 -2.38 4.38 13.09
C LYS A 262 -1.04 4.62 12.40
N GLY A 263 -0.05 5.06 13.16
CA GLY A 263 1.23 5.42 12.60
C GLY A 263 2.18 6.13 13.55
N LEU A 264 3.38 6.35 13.03
CA LEU A 264 4.53 6.96 13.67
C LEU A 264 5.10 8.07 12.79
N LEU A 265 5.28 9.27 13.33
CA LEU A 265 6.00 10.35 12.65
C LEU A 265 7.43 10.46 13.20
N LEU A 266 8.42 10.27 12.33
CA LEU A 266 9.84 10.36 12.63
C LEU A 266 10.39 11.69 12.14
N ILE A 267 10.89 12.51 13.05
CA ILE A 267 11.42 13.83 12.75
C ILE A 267 12.88 13.87 13.13
N GLY A 268 13.73 14.40 12.27
CA GLY A 268 15.13 14.59 12.60
C GLY A 268 15.94 14.97 11.38
N MET A 269 17.20 15.35 11.57
CA MET A 269 18.08 15.71 10.45
C MET A 269 18.26 14.56 9.45
N GLN A 270 18.69 14.92 8.24
CA GLN A 270 19.09 13.92 7.26
C GLN A 270 20.20 13.02 7.83
N GLY A 271 20.16 11.73 7.55
CA GLY A 271 21.16 10.79 8.07
C GLY A 271 20.96 10.32 9.52
N SER A 272 19.87 10.69 10.20
CA SER A 272 19.58 10.23 11.57
C SER A 272 19.01 8.80 11.67
N GLY A 273 18.81 8.10 10.55
CA GLY A 273 18.34 6.70 10.54
C GLY A 273 16.81 6.52 10.45
N LYS A 274 16.03 7.57 10.14
CA LYS A 274 14.56 7.50 9.98
C LYS A 274 14.11 6.41 9.00
N SER A 275 14.71 6.39 7.81
CA SER A 275 14.42 5.38 6.77
C SER A 275 14.85 3.97 7.18
N LEU A 276 15.92 3.84 7.97
CA LEU A 276 16.38 2.56 8.51
C LEU A 276 15.40 2.02 9.54
N ILE A 277 14.84 2.88 10.39
CA ILE A 277 13.81 2.50 11.37
C ILE A 277 12.54 2.01 10.66
N ALA A 278 12.07 2.71 9.62
CA ALA A 278 10.89 2.27 8.86
C ALA A 278 11.08 0.85 8.31
N LYS A 279 12.28 0.55 7.78
CA LYS A 279 12.67 -0.80 7.36
C LYS A 279 12.68 -1.74 8.56
N ALA A 280 13.40 -1.43 9.62
CA ALA A 280 13.51 -2.29 10.80
C ALA A 280 12.15 -2.67 11.42
N VAL A 281 11.20 -1.74 11.49
CA VAL A 281 9.84 -2.01 11.99
C VAL A 281 9.11 -3.01 11.12
N ALA A 282 9.11 -2.84 9.80
CA ALA A 282 8.45 -3.76 8.89
C ALA A 282 9.05 -5.18 8.97
N TYR A 283 10.37 -5.30 9.16
CA TYR A 283 11.02 -6.58 9.38
C TYR A 283 10.58 -7.25 10.68
N GLU A 284 10.67 -6.53 11.80
CA GLU A 284 10.37 -7.06 13.13
C GLU A 284 8.90 -7.50 13.25
N TRP A 285 8.00 -6.73 12.63
CA TRP A 285 6.57 -7.03 12.62
C TRP A 285 6.18 -8.04 11.51
N LYS A 286 7.14 -8.47 10.68
CA LYS A 286 6.93 -9.41 9.56
C LYS A 286 5.84 -8.93 8.59
N LEU A 287 5.84 -7.64 8.32
CA LEU A 287 4.88 -6.99 7.45
C LEU A 287 5.51 -6.56 6.11
N PRO A 288 4.75 -6.55 5.02
CA PRO A 288 5.18 -5.91 3.78
C PRO A 288 5.48 -4.43 3.99
N LEU A 289 6.55 -3.93 3.36
CA LEU A 289 6.91 -2.51 3.36
C LEU A 289 6.62 -1.87 2.01
N LEU A 290 5.75 -0.87 2.04
CA LEU A 290 5.43 -0.01 0.90
C LEU A 290 6.08 1.34 1.13
N ARG A 291 6.91 1.80 0.20
CA ARG A 291 7.47 3.15 0.22
C ARG A 291 6.68 4.05 -0.72
N LEU A 292 6.23 5.17 -0.19
CA LEU A 292 5.68 6.29 -0.94
C LEU A 292 6.74 7.39 -0.98
N ASP A 293 7.20 7.69 -2.19
CA ASP A 293 7.89 8.94 -2.47
C ASP A 293 6.82 10.00 -2.75
N VAL A 294 6.75 10.99 -1.87
CA VAL A 294 5.74 12.03 -1.86
C VAL A 294 5.73 12.84 -3.16
N GLY A 295 6.89 13.01 -3.81
CA GLY A 295 6.97 13.69 -5.11
C GLY A 295 6.14 13.01 -6.21
N ARG A 296 5.90 11.70 -6.10
CA ARG A 296 5.11 10.92 -7.09
C ARG A 296 3.62 11.23 -7.05
N LEU A 297 3.13 11.79 -5.94
CA LEU A 297 1.74 12.23 -5.82
C LEU A 297 1.46 13.52 -6.59
N PHE A 298 2.48 14.36 -6.78
CA PHE A 298 2.31 15.73 -7.30
C PHE A 298 2.75 15.90 -8.77
N GLY A 299 3.35 14.89 -9.40
CA GLY A 299 3.77 15.00 -10.81
C GLY A 299 2.64 14.74 -11.81
N GLY A 300 2.05 15.74 -12.46
CA GLY A 300 1.04 15.53 -13.51
C GLY A 300 0.15 16.74 -13.79
N VAL A 301 -0.91 16.54 -14.59
CA VAL A 301 -1.93 17.55 -14.90
C VAL A 301 -2.84 17.78 -13.67
N VAL A 302 -3.27 19.03 -13.46
CA VAL A 302 -4.19 19.44 -12.38
C VAL A 302 -5.42 18.50 -12.31
N GLY A 303 -5.59 17.80 -11.18
CA GLY A 303 -6.69 16.84 -10.93
C GLY A 303 -6.25 15.38 -10.83
N GLU A 304 -5.13 14.97 -11.44
CA GLU A 304 -4.61 13.60 -11.32
C GLU A 304 -4.12 13.27 -9.91
N SER A 305 -3.60 14.26 -9.17
CA SER A 305 -2.99 14.06 -7.87
C SER A 305 -3.95 13.49 -6.82
N GLU A 306 -5.22 13.92 -6.80
CA GLU A 306 -6.22 13.33 -5.87
C GLU A 306 -6.54 11.88 -6.23
N SER A 307 -6.65 11.57 -7.52
CA SER A 307 -6.89 10.20 -7.98
C SER A 307 -5.75 9.29 -7.53
N ARG A 308 -4.51 9.75 -7.65
CA ARG A 308 -3.31 9.02 -7.22
C ARG A 308 -3.25 8.77 -5.72
N VAL A 309 -3.67 9.73 -4.88
CA VAL A 309 -3.76 9.50 -3.43
C VAL A 309 -4.79 8.42 -3.12
N ARG A 310 -5.97 8.48 -3.74
CA ARG A 310 -7.02 7.46 -3.56
C ARG A 310 -6.54 6.08 -4.04
N GLU A 311 -5.84 6.02 -5.17
CA GLU A 311 -5.26 4.79 -5.68
C GLU A 311 -4.18 4.23 -4.74
N MET A 312 -3.27 5.08 -4.25
CA MET A 312 -2.26 4.70 -3.25
C MET A 312 -2.91 4.12 -1.98
N ILE A 313 -3.97 4.76 -1.48
CA ILE A 313 -4.75 4.27 -0.33
C ILE A 313 -5.34 2.89 -0.64
N ASN A 314 -6.01 2.74 -1.80
CA ASN A 314 -6.61 1.46 -2.19
C ASN A 314 -5.57 0.33 -2.28
N ILE A 315 -4.38 0.63 -2.82
CA ILE A 315 -3.28 -0.34 -2.91
C ILE A 315 -2.80 -0.73 -1.51
N ALA A 316 -2.55 0.25 -0.63
CA ALA A 316 -2.09 -0.01 0.74
C ALA A 316 -3.13 -0.81 1.55
N GLU A 317 -4.42 -0.46 1.44
CA GLU A 317 -5.51 -1.17 2.11
C GLU A 317 -5.71 -2.59 1.60
N ALA A 318 -5.60 -2.82 0.29
CA ALA A 318 -5.68 -4.16 -0.27
C ALA A 318 -4.50 -5.06 0.13
N LEU A 319 -3.40 -4.45 0.60
CA LEU A 319 -2.20 -5.11 1.08
C LEU A 319 -2.15 -5.27 2.60
N ALA A 320 -3.16 -4.78 3.32
CA ALA A 320 -3.22 -4.84 4.76
C ALA A 320 -3.27 -6.31 5.26
N PRO A 321 -2.54 -6.67 6.33
CA PRO A 321 -1.72 -5.79 7.16
C PRO A 321 -0.36 -5.45 6.53
N CYS A 322 0.02 -4.16 6.54
CA CYS A 322 1.28 -3.69 5.96
C CYS A 322 1.82 -2.42 6.64
N VAL A 323 3.09 -2.09 6.37
CA VAL A 323 3.70 -0.82 6.73
C VAL A 323 3.76 0.08 5.49
N LEU A 324 3.19 1.28 5.58
CA LEU A 324 3.32 2.35 4.58
C LEU A 324 4.34 3.38 5.08
N TRP A 325 5.53 3.37 4.49
CA TRP A 325 6.56 4.37 4.72
C TRP A 325 6.38 5.55 3.77
N VAL A 326 5.99 6.70 4.31
CA VAL A 326 5.92 7.98 3.59
C VAL A 326 7.21 8.73 3.84
N ASP A 327 8.05 8.82 2.80
CA ASP A 327 9.37 9.41 2.93
C ASP A 327 9.35 10.92 2.66
N GLU A 328 9.97 11.70 3.54
CA GLU A 328 10.16 13.15 3.42
C GLU A 328 8.82 13.90 3.19
N ILE A 329 7.85 13.63 4.06
CA ILE A 329 6.50 14.22 3.99
C ILE A 329 6.52 15.75 4.08
N ASP A 330 7.55 16.32 4.68
CA ASP A 330 7.83 17.77 4.73
C ASP A 330 8.04 18.40 3.35
N LYS A 331 8.57 17.65 2.37
CA LYS A 331 8.74 18.15 1.01
C LYS A 331 7.41 18.45 0.32
N ALA A 332 6.34 17.72 0.66
CA ALA A 332 4.99 17.97 0.15
C ALA A 332 4.49 19.39 0.47
N PHE A 333 4.91 19.90 1.64
CA PHE A 333 4.40 21.14 2.19
C PHE A 333 5.30 22.33 1.85
N ASN A 334 6.62 22.13 1.73
CA ASN A 334 7.54 23.20 1.29
C ASN A 334 7.26 23.67 -0.16
N ASP A 335 6.91 22.75 -1.07
CA ASP A 335 6.56 23.10 -2.46
C ASP A 335 5.22 23.86 -2.55
N SER A 336 4.41 23.86 -1.49
CA SER A 336 3.13 24.57 -1.44
C SER A 336 3.23 26.06 -1.11
N GLU A 337 4.41 26.55 -0.71
CA GLU A 337 4.61 28.01 -0.50
C GLU A 337 5.16 28.71 -1.75
N GLN A 338 5.76 27.98 -2.71
CA GLN A 338 6.47 28.58 -3.85
C GLN A 338 5.74 28.52 -5.20
N ASN A 339 4.66 27.72 -5.35
CA ASN A 339 3.96 27.54 -6.63
C ASN A 339 2.51 28.06 -6.59
N LEU A 340 1.95 28.54 -7.72
CA LEU A 340 0.57 29.02 -7.84
C LEU A 340 -0.53 27.93 -7.66
N ASP A 341 -0.16 26.69 -7.31
CA ASP A 341 -1.03 25.50 -7.23
C ASP A 341 -1.48 25.12 -5.79
N ASN A 342 -1.49 26.08 -4.86
CA ASN A 342 -1.77 25.87 -3.42
C ASN A 342 -3.06 25.08 -3.12
N GLY A 343 -4.07 25.16 -4.00
CA GLY A 343 -5.33 24.45 -3.83
C GLY A 343 -5.23 22.93 -4.01
N THR A 344 -4.42 22.46 -4.95
CA THR A 344 -4.37 21.03 -5.32
C THR A 344 -3.56 20.23 -4.31
N THR A 345 -2.39 20.74 -3.92
CA THR A 345 -1.50 20.12 -2.93
C THR A 345 -2.16 19.99 -1.57
N SER A 346 -2.86 21.05 -1.13
CA SER A 346 -3.59 21.04 0.13
C SER A 346 -4.71 20.00 0.17
N ARG A 347 -5.49 19.84 -0.91
CA ARG A 347 -6.57 18.83 -0.98
C ARG A 347 -6.05 17.39 -0.97
N VAL A 348 -4.96 17.14 -1.67
CA VAL A 348 -4.27 15.84 -1.68
C VAL A 348 -3.84 15.46 -0.27
N LEU A 349 -3.18 16.38 0.43
CA LEU A 349 -2.69 16.15 1.79
C LEU A 349 -3.83 16.04 2.80
N ALA A 350 -4.89 16.83 2.65
CA ALA A 350 -6.11 16.70 3.45
C ALA A 350 -6.77 15.33 3.28
N THR A 351 -6.81 14.79 2.06
CA THR A 351 -7.34 13.44 1.78
C THR A 351 -6.51 12.38 2.50
N PHE A 352 -5.18 12.47 2.43
CA PHE A 352 -4.27 11.56 3.12
C PHE A 352 -4.41 11.62 4.65
N ILE A 353 -4.45 12.82 5.24
CA ILE A 353 -4.57 13.02 6.69
C ILE A 353 -5.94 12.54 7.19
N THR A 354 -7.01 12.79 6.43
CA THR A 354 -8.36 12.29 6.74
C THR A 354 -8.37 10.78 6.79
N TRP A 355 -7.87 10.13 5.73
CA TRP A 355 -7.72 8.68 5.69
C TRP A 355 -6.88 8.14 6.85
N LEU A 356 -5.74 8.75 7.16
CA LEU A 356 -4.87 8.32 8.26
C LEU A 356 -5.61 8.25 9.61
N ALA A 357 -6.56 9.15 9.86
CA ALA A 357 -7.35 9.13 11.10
C ALA A 357 -8.50 8.14 11.09
N GLU A 358 -9.14 7.94 9.93
CA GLU A 358 -10.40 7.19 9.82
C GLU A 358 -10.19 5.74 9.40
N LYS A 359 -8.99 5.38 8.94
CA LYS A 359 -8.68 4.03 8.48
C LYS A 359 -8.97 2.99 9.56
N ILE A 360 -9.68 1.94 9.15
CA ILE A 360 -10.03 0.78 9.99
C ILE A 360 -9.07 -0.38 9.69
N LEU A 361 -8.58 -0.46 8.44
CA LEU A 361 -7.70 -1.52 8.00
C LEU A 361 -6.28 -1.37 8.59
N PRO A 362 -5.58 -2.50 8.84
CA PRO A 362 -4.30 -2.55 9.54
C PRO A 362 -3.10 -2.07 8.69
N VAL A 363 -3.14 -0.82 8.24
CA VAL A 363 -2.04 -0.15 7.52
C VAL A 363 -1.28 0.74 8.50
N PHE A 364 -0.10 0.34 8.96
CA PHE A 364 0.70 1.17 9.88
C PHE A 364 1.53 2.19 9.09
N VAL A 365 1.28 3.49 9.30
CA VAL A 365 1.95 4.55 8.53
C VAL A 365 3.18 5.05 9.27
N ILE A 366 4.36 4.96 8.65
CA ILE A 366 5.59 5.59 9.16
C ILE A 366 5.92 6.77 8.25
N ALA A 367 5.75 7.99 8.74
CA ALA A 367 6.14 9.19 8.00
C ALA A 367 7.50 9.69 8.47
N THR A 368 8.35 10.12 7.55
CA THR A 368 9.63 10.77 7.89
C THR A 368 9.59 12.24 7.49
N ALA A 369 10.18 13.09 8.32
CA ALA A 369 10.36 14.51 8.02
C ALA A 369 11.76 14.98 8.43
N ASN A 370 12.35 15.88 7.64
CA ASN A 370 13.61 16.53 7.98
C ASN A 370 13.37 17.89 8.67
N ASP A 371 12.34 18.61 8.24
CA ASP A 371 11.90 19.87 8.82
C ASP A 371 10.51 19.72 9.44
N ILE A 372 10.36 20.18 10.68
CA ILE A 372 9.10 20.14 11.42
C ILE A 372 8.25 21.39 11.18
N TYR A 373 8.87 22.53 10.85
CA TYR A 373 8.17 23.80 10.69
C TYR A 373 7.41 23.88 9.37
N SER A 374 7.84 23.12 8.37
CA SER A 374 7.12 22.93 7.13
C SER A 374 5.86 22.10 7.30
N LEU A 375 5.73 21.32 8.38
CA LEU A 375 4.57 20.47 8.58
C LEU A 375 3.39 21.28 9.11
N PRO A 376 2.19 21.12 8.52
CA PRO A 376 0.99 21.75 9.03
C PRO A 376 0.61 21.18 10.40
N LEU A 377 0.02 22.02 11.25
CA LEU A 377 -0.43 21.62 12.59
C LEU A 377 -1.43 20.46 12.53
N GLU A 378 -2.19 20.33 11.44
CA GLU A 378 -3.14 19.25 11.15
C GLU A 378 -2.50 17.86 11.26
N ILE A 379 -1.24 17.71 10.82
CA ILE A 379 -0.48 16.45 10.91
C ILE A 379 -0.04 16.16 12.35
N LEU A 380 0.33 17.21 13.09
CA LEU A 380 0.87 17.09 14.45
C LEU A 380 -0.23 16.85 15.51
N ARG A 381 -1.51 16.98 15.14
CA ARG A 381 -2.64 16.72 16.05
C ARG A 381 -2.69 15.24 16.48
N LYS A 382 -2.87 15.03 17.78
CA LYS A 382 -3.10 13.70 18.36
C LYS A 382 -4.27 13.01 17.69
N GLY A 383 -4.12 11.72 17.40
CA GLY A 383 -5.13 10.90 16.73
C GLY A 383 -4.93 10.73 15.22
N ARG A 384 -3.95 11.42 14.61
CA ARG A 384 -3.44 11.14 13.25
C ARG A 384 -2.29 10.15 13.33
N PHE A 385 -1.20 10.55 13.97
CA PHE A 385 -0.13 9.67 14.40
C PHE A 385 -0.34 9.30 15.88
N ASP A 386 0.02 8.07 16.24
CA ASP A 386 -0.04 7.61 17.62
C ASP A 386 1.04 8.29 18.46
N GLU A 387 2.22 8.45 17.86
CA GLU A 387 3.35 9.14 18.45
C GLU A 387 4.19 9.88 17.41
N ILE A 388 4.87 10.91 17.91
CA ILE A 388 5.89 11.66 17.17
C ILE A 388 7.19 11.48 17.92
N PHE A 389 8.22 10.99 17.23
CA PHE A 389 9.54 10.80 17.79
C PHE A 389 10.56 11.68 17.11
N PHE A 390 11.31 12.40 17.93
CA PHE A 390 12.42 13.21 17.49
C PHE A 390 13.74 12.43 17.56
N LEU A 391 14.35 12.22 16.40
CA LEU A 391 15.68 11.65 16.22
C LEU A 391 16.73 12.76 16.21
N GLY A 392 17.27 13.01 17.39
CA GLY A 392 18.34 13.97 17.61
C GLY A 392 19.72 13.45 17.22
N ILE A 393 20.70 14.25 17.60
CA ILE A 393 22.11 13.91 17.48
C ILE A 393 22.41 12.75 18.43
N PRO A 394 23.06 11.68 17.97
CA PRO A 394 23.39 10.57 18.84
C PRO A 394 24.35 10.99 19.95
N THR A 395 24.08 10.55 21.18
CA THR A 395 24.95 10.69 22.35
C THR A 395 26.27 9.95 22.17
N ILE A 396 27.25 10.14 23.07
CA ILE A 396 28.55 9.45 22.99
C ILE A 396 28.38 7.93 22.98
N GLU A 397 27.47 7.40 23.81
CA GLU A 397 27.19 5.97 23.89
C GLU A 397 26.47 5.47 22.63
N GLU A 398 25.51 6.23 22.09
CA GLU A 398 24.85 5.89 20.84
C GLU A 398 25.82 5.91 19.65
N ARG A 399 26.70 6.91 19.56
CA ARG A 399 27.75 6.95 18.54
C ARG A 399 28.68 5.76 18.63
N LYS A 400 29.05 5.34 19.83
CA LYS A 400 29.85 4.13 20.05
C LYS A 400 29.12 2.91 19.47
N MET A 401 27.83 2.74 19.79
CA MET A 401 27.01 1.65 19.24
C MET A 401 26.93 1.71 17.71
N ILE A 402 26.73 2.90 17.14
CA ILE A 402 26.68 3.12 15.68
C ILE A 402 28.00 2.68 15.03
N TYR A 403 29.16 3.10 15.56
CA TYR A 403 30.47 2.64 15.09
C TYR A 403 30.57 1.10 15.14
N GLU A 404 30.20 0.49 16.25
CA GLU A 404 30.26 -0.98 16.39
C GLU A 404 29.36 -1.69 15.37
N ILE A 405 28.14 -1.19 15.11
CA ILE A 405 27.23 -1.74 14.11
C ILE A 405 27.84 -1.68 12.71
N HIS A 406 28.33 -0.51 12.30
CA HIS A 406 28.92 -0.35 10.97
C HIS A 406 30.22 -1.16 10.82
N LEU A 407 31.08 -1.17 11.84
CA LEU A 407 32.33 -1.95 11.83
C LEU A 407 32.05 -3.46 11.79
N LYS A 408 31.04 -3.96 12.50
CA LYS A 408 30.60 -5.36 12.38
C LYS A 408 30.11 -5.70 10.97
N ARG A 409 29.48 -4.74 10.29
CA ARG A 409 29.01 -4.93 8.91
C ARG A 409 30.17 -4.94 7.91
N PHE A 410 31.13 -4.02 8.04
CA PHE A 410 32.27 -3.91 7.11
C PHE A 410 33.40 -4.91 7.40
N ARG A 411 33.60 -5.27 8.67
CA ARG A 411 34.66 -6.16 9.17
C ARG A 411 34.13 -7.08 10.30
N PRO A 412 33.30 -8.08 9.97
CA PRO A 412 32.67 -8.95 10.96
C PRO A 412 33.64 -9.65 11.92
N ASP A 413 34.82 -10.04 11.43
CA ASP A 413 35.78 -10.82 12.21
C ASP A 413 36.75 -9.96 13.01
N THR A 414 36.91 -8.67 12.68
CA THR A 414 37.96 -7.81 13.24
C THR A 414 37.45 -6.49 13.81
N TRP A 415 36.14 -6.26 13.86
CA TRP A 415 35.53 -5.03 14.39
C TRP A 415 35.99 -4.66 15.81
N HIS A 416 36.32 -5.65 16.64
CA HIS A 416 36.78 -5.44 18.02
C HIS A 416 38.21 -4.87 18.12
N LYS A 417 38.96 -4.84 17.01
CA LYS A 417 40.29 -4.22 16.93
C LYS A 417 40.24 -2.69 16.86
N TYR A 418 39.06 -2.13 16.60
CA TYR A 418 38.87 -0.69 16.45
C TYR A 418 38.42 -0.07 17.79
N ASP A 419 38.98 1.08 18.16
CA ASP A 419 38.61 1.76 19.41
C ASP A 419 37.36 2.64 19.21
N SER A 420 36.19 2.01 19.20
CA SER A 420 34.90 2.70 19.05
C SER A 420 34.63 3.76 20.12
N LYS A 421 35.23 3.61 21.32
CA LYS A 421 35.10 4.59 22.42
C LYS A 421 35.90 5.87 22.14
N LYS A 422 37.08 5.74 21.55
CA LYS A 422 37.88 6.89 21.10
C LYS A 422 37.24 7.59 19.91
N LEU A 423 36.74 6.82 18.94
CA LEU A 423 36.02 7.34 17.77
C LEU A 423 34.77 8.13 18.19
N SER A 424 33.94 7.58 19.08
CA SER A 424 32.70 8.23 19.52
C SER A 424 32.91 9.55 20.26
N LYS A 425 34.02 9.68 21.00
CA LYS A 425 34.42 10.94 21.66
C LYS A 425 34.84 12.03 20.69
N ARG A 426 35.41 11.65 19.54
CA ARG A 426 35.94 12.58 18.52
C ARG A 426 34.90 12.98 17.48
N ALA A 427 33.99 12.09 17.10
CA ALA A 427 32.89 12.36 16.17
C ALA A 427 31.75 13.17 16.82
N ARG A 428 32.05 14.37 17.33
CA ARG A 428 31.06 15.23 18.01
C ARG A 428 30.07 15.78 17.00
N LYS A 429 28.77 15.70 17.30
CA LYS A 429 27.65 16.20 16.46
C LYS A 429 27.42 15.44 15.14
N PHE A 430 28.12 14.33 14.91
CA PHE A 430 27.92 13.52 13.71
C PHE A 430 26.59 12.75 13.80
N SER A 431 25.88 12.72 12.69
CA SER A 431 24.75 11.83 12.42
C SER A 431 25.23 10.39 12.18
N GLY A 432 24.28 9.44 12.15
CA GLY A 432 24.60 8.04 11.86
C GLY A 432 25.23 7.87 10.47
N ALA A 433 24.70 8.58 9.47
CA ALA A 433 25.24 8.55 8.11
C ALA A 433 26.67 9.11 8.03
N GLU A 434 26.98 10.20 8.72
CA GLU A 434 28.34 10.76 8.72
C GLU A 434 29.33 9.83 9.41
N ILE A 435 28.92 9.16 10.49
CA ILE A 435 29.74 8.11 11.12
C ILE A 435 30.05 7.00 10.13
N GLU A 436 29.04 6.51 9.40
CA GLU A 436 29.23 5.51 8.35
C GLU A 436 30.22 5.99 7.27
N GLN A 437 30.08 7.25 6.82
CA GLN A 437 30.98 7.82 5.82
C GLN A 437 32.43 7.91 6.28
N THR A 438 32.70 8.31 7.54
CA THR A 438 34.09 8.35 8.04
C THR A 438 34.78 6.99 8.01
N ILE A 439 34.03 5.89 8.14
CA ILE A 439 34.56 4.53 8.01
C ILE A 439 34.86 4.23 6.54
N ILE A 440 33.94 4.60 5.64
CA ILE A 440 34.09 4.40 4.19
C ILE A 440 35.29 5.19 3.66
N ASP A 441 35.45 6.45 4.06
CA ASP A 441 36.59 7.28 3.66
C ASP A 441 37.91 6.68 4.14
N ALA A 442 37.97 6.24 5.40
CA ALA A 442 39.13 5.53 5.94
C ALA A 442 39.44 4.23 5.15
N MET A 443 38.41 3.50 4.72
CA MET A 443 38.58 2.32 3.88
C MET A 443 39.17 2.68 2.50
N TYR A 444 38.71 3.74 1.85
CA TYR A 444 39.26 4.18 0.57
C TYR A 444 40.72 4.60 0.68
N VAL A 445 41.08 5.37 1.71
CA VAL A 445 42.47 5.80 1.95
C VAL A 445 43.37 4.58 2.14
N ALA A 446 43.03 3.69 3.07
CA ALA A 446 43.84 2.51 3.34
C ALA A 446 43.94 1.55 2.14
N PHE A 447 42.85 1.39 1.38
CA PHE A 447 42.83 0.57 0.17
C PHE A 447 43.77 1.15 -0.91
N SER A 448 43.79 2.47 -1.09
CA SER A 448 44.70 3.11 -2.04
C SER A 448 46.19 2.90 -1.67
N GLU A 449 46.47 2.79 -0.37
CA GLU A 449 47.78 2.47 0.19
C GLU A 449 48.06 0.95 0.28
N ARG A 450 47.15 0.10 -0.24
CA ARG A 450 47.25 -1.37 -0.22
C ARG A 450 47.42 -1.98 1.17
N ARG A 451 46.76 -1.40 2.18
CA ARG A 451 46.76 -1.90 3.56
C ARG A 451 45.35 -1.95 4.14
N GLU A 452 45.22 -2.57 5.30
CA GLU A 452 43.96 -2.56 6.05
C GLU A 452 43.79 -1.21 6.77
N PHE A 453 42.55 -0.72 6.86
CA PHE A 453 42.25 0.51 7.59
C PHE A 453 42.24 0.28 9.09
N THR A 454 42.67 1.28 9.83
CA THR A 454 42.86 1.26 11.27
C THR A 454 42.00 2.32 11.96
N THR A 455 41.99 2.31 13.29
CA THR A 455 41.33 3.37 14.08
C THR A 455 41.89 4.76 13.73
N ASN A 456 43.18 4.88 13.40
CA ASN A 456 43.79 6.17 13.10
C ASN A 456 43.28 6.75 11.78
N ASP A 457 43.01 5.91 10.78
CA ASP A 457 42.48 6.35 9.49
C ASP A 457 41.08 6.94 9.65
N ILE A 458 40.24 6.29 10.46
CA ILE A 458 38.90 6.82 10.80
C ILE A 458 39.03 8.13 11.57
N LEU A 459 40.02 8.26 12.47
CA LEU A 459 40.26 9.52 13.19
C LEU A 459 40.73 10.66 12.28
N VAL A 460 41.43 10.35 11.18
CA VAL A 460 41.80 11.33 10.16
C VAL A 460 40.54 11.75 9.40
N ALA A 461 39.74 10.80 8.91
CA ALA A 461 38.48 11.09 8.23
C ALA A 461 37.54 11.96 9.09
N ILE A 462 37.37 11.64 10.39
CA ILE A 462 36.58 12.46 11.33
C ILE A 462 37.04 13.93 11.38
N LYS A 463 38.34 14.21 11.23
CA LYS A 463 38.85 15.59 11.25
C LYS A 463 38.58 16.33 9.95
N GLU A 464 38.53 15.62 8.84
CA GLU A 464 38.32 16.17 7.50
C GLU A 464 36.82 16.37 7.21
N THR A 465 35.96 15.56 7.82
CA THR A 465 34.50 15.69 7.69
C THR A 465 33.98 16.89 8.49
N ILE A 466 33.28 17.79 7.81
CA ILE A 466 32.51 18.87 8.43
C ILE A 466 31.09 18.36 8.71
N PRO A 467 30.60 18.35 9.96
CA PRO A 467 29.25 17.91 10.26
C PRO A 467 28.21 18.82 9.58
N ILE A 468 27.16 18.23 9.00
CA ILE A 468 25.99 18.91 8.42
C ILE A 468 25.39 19.89 9.43
N LEU A 469 25.38 19.52 10.70
CA LEU A 469 24.87 20.34 11.78
C LEU A 469 25.61 21.68 11.94
N GLU A 470 26.90 21.72 11.57
CA GLU A 470 27.72 22.93 11.63
C GLU A 470 27.57 23.78 10.36
N MET A 471 27.04 23.20 9.28
CA MET A 471 26.74 23.94 8.04
C MET A 471 25.48 24.81 8.17
N ASP A 472 24.52 24.43 9.03
CA ASP A 472 23.29 25.20 9.30
C ASP A 472 22.97 25.29 10.80
N PRO A 473 23.61 26.24 11.52
CA PRO A 473 23.44 26.40 12.96
C PRO A 473 22.03 26.91 13.35
N LEU A 474 21.34 27.62 12.45
CA LEU A 474 20.00 28.16 12.71
C LEU A 474 18.96 27.04 12.78
N ARG A 475 18.93 26.15 11.78
CA ARG A 475 18.05 24.95 11.83
C ARG A 475 18.35 24.06 13.02
N THR A 476 19.62 23.96 13.39
CA THR A 476 20.05 23.17 14.56
C THR A 476 19.47 23.68 15.87
N GLN A 477 19.56 24.98 16.11
CA GLN A 477 19.06 25.60 17.34
C GLN A 477 17.54 25.48 17.44
N VAL A 478 16.87 25.63 16.30
CA VAL A 478 15.43 25.46 16.14
C VAL A 478 14.99 24.03 16.49
N ILE A 479 15.67 23.03 15.94
CA ILE A 479 15.42 21.62 16.20
C ILE A 479 15.66 21.25 17.69
N GLN A 480 16.75 21.76 18.29
CA GLN A 480 17.08 21.51 19.69
C GLN A 480 16.08 22.15 20.65
N ASN A 481 15.66 23.39 20.37
CA ASN A 481 14.66 24.09 21.17
C ASN A 481 13.32 23.32 21.18
N TRP A 482 12.93 22.75 20.04
CA TRP A 482 11.72 21.91 19.97
C TRP A 482 11.84 20.62 20.77
N ALA A 483 12.98 19.93 20.70
CA ALA A 483 13.22 18.73 21.52
C ALA A 483 13.14 19.05 23.03
N SER A 484 13.63 20.23 23.44
CA SER A 484 13.56 20.68 24.84
C SER A 484 12.18 21.18 25.29
N SER A 485 11.26 21.46 24.35
CA SER A 485 9.94 22.02 24.67
C SER A 485 8.99 21.05 25.38
N GLY A 486 9.35 19.77 25.49
CA GLY A 486 8.53 18.71 26.11
C GLY A 486 7.28 18.32 25.31
N ARG A 487 7.08 18.92 24.12
CA ARG A 487 5.92 18.67 23.25
C ARG A 487 6.04 17.38 22.42
N ILE A 488 7.25 16.80 22.32
CA ILE A 488 7.57 15.62 21.51
C ILE A 488 8.46 14.67 22.33
N ARG A 489 8.29 13.35 22.15
CA ARG A 489 9.16 12.35 22.76
C ARG A 489 10.48 12.24 22.02
N VAL A 490 11.58 12.27 22.76
CA VAL A 490 12.90 11.93 22.22
C VAL A 490 12.95 10.42 21.97
N ALA A 491 13.45 10.03 20.80
CA ALA A 491 13.55 8.65 20.35
C ALA A 491 14.40 7.75 21.27
#